data_AF-A0A3B1E106-F1
#
_entry.id   AF-A0A3B1E106-F1
#
_cell.length_a   1.000
_cell.length_b   1.000
_cell.length_c   1.000
_cell.angle_alpha   90.00
_cell.angle_beta   90.00
_cell.angle_gamma   90.00
#
_symmetry.space_group_name_H-M   'P 1'
#
loop_
_entity.id
_entity.type
_entity.pdbx_description
1 polymer ?
#
loop_
_entity_poly.entity_id
_entity_poly.type
_entity_poly.pdbx_seq_one_letter_code
_entity_poly.pdbx_strand_id
1 'polypeptide(L)'
;MHPLRTPRLSPLLRRTGLGCVLVAVCSRVLTTTDPLPGWSLDPLTTLAPHNGMGPALSMTLAALAFLGLALVLAAAWRAGDRVHGLLLVLAGLGLVPIAWHGWLGPTASVENANIGLTWAAAIAGALAACIACRHTAERTLVLACCAGLAGPLAIRAAIQVYSEHPMLVADFKANREAFLAAHGWSPDSAMGRSFARRLSQPDASAWFAMSNVYASVMAGCVAIFAAACFAAVRARLWATGSRNDL
;
A
#
# COMPACT_ATOMS: atom_id res chain seq x y z
N MET A 1 37.64 -8.48 -16.07
CA MET A 1 36.80 -9.69 -16.14
C MET A 1 35.40 -9.28 -16.56
N HIS A 2 35.01 -9.58 -17.80
CA HIS A 2 33.66 -9.29 -18.32
C HIS A 2 32.73 -10.44 -17.87
N PRO A 3 31.70 -10.19 -17.03
CA PRO A 3 30.78 -11.26 -16.64
C PRO A 3 30.01 -11.72 -17.88
N LEU A 4 29.91 -13.05 -18.05
CA LEU A 4 29.11 -13.72 -19.07
C LEU A 4 27.64 -13.25 -18.97
N ARG A 5 27.28 -12.25 -19.78
CA ARG A 5 25.93 -11.70 -19.88
C ARG A 5 25.07 -12.65 -20.69
N THR A 6 24.37 -13.55 -20.02
CA THR A 6 23.28 -14.32 -20.60
C THR A 6 22.08 -13.39 -20.88
N PRO A 7 21.72 -13.10 -22.14
CA PRO A 7 20.75 -12.05 -22.48
C PRO A 7 19.32 -12.34 -22.02
N ARG A 8 18.98 -13.60 -21.71
CA ARG A 8 17.61 -14.02 -21.35
C ARG A 8 17.32 -14.04 -19.84
N LEU A 9 18.34 -14.05 -18.97
CA LEU A 9 18.12 -14.18 -17.53
C LEU A 9 17.75 -12.86 -16.85
N SER A 10 18.19 -11.71 -17.36
CA SER A 10 17.88 -10.41 -16.75
C SER A 10 16.40 -10.01 -16.84
N PRO A 11 15.67 -10.19 -17.97
CA PRO A 11 14.25 -9.84 -18.02
C PRO A 11 13.39 -10.75 -17.14
N LEU A 12 13.75 -12.04 -17.04
CA LEU A 12 13.04 -12.99 -16.18
C LEU A 12 13.18 -12.60 -14.71
N LEU A 13 14.41 -12.40 -14.23
CA LEU A 13 14.68 -12.00 -12.84
C LEU A 13 13.94 -10.71 -12.47
N ARG A 14 13.94 -9.72 -13.37
CA ARG A 14 13.24 -8.46 -13.14
C ARG A 14 11.72 -8.65 -13.04
N ARG A 15 11.12 -9.42 -13.95
CA ARG A 15 9.67 -9.68 -13.94
C ARG A 15 9.24 -10.52 -12.74
N THR A 16 10.02 -11.52 -12.38
CA THR A 16 9.80 -12.31 -11.16
C THR A 16 9.89 -11.41 -9.93
N GLY A 17 10.94 -10.59 -9.82
CA GLY A 17 11.10 -9.67 -8.70
C GLY A 17 9.97 -8.65 -8.61
N LEU A 18 9.56 -8.07 -9.73
CA LEU A 18 8.43 -7.17 -9.80
C LEU A 18 7.12 -7.87 -9.43
N GLY A 19 6.92 -9.11 -9.87
CA GLY A 19 5.79 -9.95 -9.49
C GLY A 19 5.71 -10.17 -7.99
N CYS A 20 6.83 -10.50 -7.33
CA CYS A 20 6.90 -10.61 -5.87
C CYS A 20 6.45 -9.32 -5.17
N VAL A 21 6.96 -8.16 -5.61
CA VAL A 21 6.56 -6.85 -5.07
C VAL A 21 5.06 -6.59 -5.28
N LEU A 22 4.56 -6.82 -6.50
CA LEU A 22 3.16 -6.56 -6.83
C LEU A 22 2.22 -7.46 -6.04
N VAL A 23 2.54 -8.75 -5.87
CA VAL A 23 1.78 -9.66 -5.00
C VAL A 23 1.77 -9.13 -3.57
N ALA A 24 2.95 -8.80 -3.01
CA ALA A 24 3.04 -8.28 -1.65
C ALA A 24 2.21 -7.01 -1.42
N VAL A 25 2.30 -6.04 -2.33
CA VAL A 25 1.59 -4.77 -2.22
C VAL A 25 0.09 -4.95 -2.46
N CYS A 26 -0.31 -5.65 -3.52
CA CYS A 26 -1.72 -5.85 -3.84
C CYS A 26 -2.43 -6.65 -2.74
N SER A 27 -1.79 -7.69 -2.20
CA SER A 27 -2.33 -8.42 -1.06
C SER A 27 -2.56 -7.49 0.12
N ARG A 28 -1.57 -6.67 0.52
CA ARG A 28 -1.72 -5.71 1.63
C ARG A 28 -2.84 -4.70 1.42
N VAL A 29 -3.03 -4.23 0.19
CA VAL A 29 -4.08 -3.24 -0.13
C VAL A 29 -5.49 -3.86 -0.07
N LEU A 30 -5.60 -5.14 -0.43
CA LEU A 30 -6.88 -5.84 -0.53
C LEU A 30 -7.30 -6.54 0.77
N THR A 31 -6.42 -6.63 1.75
CA THR A 31 -6.67 -7.30 3.03
C THR A 31 -6.71 -6.31 4.19
N THR A 32 -7.62 -6.53 5.14
CA THR A 32 -7.57 -5.92 6.47
C THR A 32 -6.34 -6.38 7.25
N THR A 33 -5.77 -5.49 8.05
CA THR A 33 -4.75 -5.82 9.05
C THR A 33 -5.39 -5.95 10.41
N ASP A 34 -5.03 -7.00 11.14
CA ASP A 34 -5.44 -7.13 12.53
C ASP A 34 -4.55 -6.22 13.41
N PRO A 35 -5.12 -5.22 14.12
CA PRO A 35 -4.33 -4.29 14.91
C PRO A 35 -3.91 -4.86 16.26
N LEU A 36 -4.42 -6.02 16.69
CA LEU A 36 -4.11 -6.55 18.02
C LEU A 36 -2.75 -7.26 18.03
N PRO A 37 -1.85 -6.92 18.97
CA PRO A 37 -0.55 -7.59 19.09
C PRO A 37 -0.73 -9.06 19.51
N GLY A 38 -0.18 -9.98 18.72
CA GLY A 38 -0.14 -11.42 19.02
C GLY A 38 -1.08 -12.28 18.15
N TRP A 39 -1.69 -13.30 18.77
CA TRP A 39 -2.86 -14.00 18.23
C TRP A 39 -4.06 -13.19 18.72
N SER A 40 -4.69 -12.40 17.86
CA SER A 40 -5.85 -11.55 18.24
C SER A 40 -7.02 -12.34 18.83
N LEU A 41 -7.01 -13.66 18.60
CA LEU A 41 -7.85 -14.66 19.20
C LEU A 41 -6.94 -15.84 19.56
N ASP A 42 -6.87 -16.23 20.83
CA ASP A 42 -6.23 -17.49 21.18
C ASP A 42 -7.10 -18.63 20.60
N PRO A 43 -6.58 -19.42 19.64
CA PRO A 43 -7.35 -20.43 18.93
C PRO A 43 -7.77 -21.58 19.85
N LEU A 44 -7.14 -21.67 21.04
CA LEU A 44 -7.46 -22.68 22.04
C LEU A 44 -8.63 -22.24 22.93
N THR A 45 -8.97 -20.95 22.93
CA THR A 45 -10.05 -20.39 23.77
C THR A 45 -11.16 -19.72 22.97
N THR A 46 -10.92 -19.33 21.71
CA THR A 46 -11.88 -18.60 20.89
C THR A 46 -11.98 -19.17 19.48
N LEU A 47 -13.09 -19.86 19.20
CA LEU A 47 -13.50 -20.31 17.86
C LEU A 47 -14.17 -19.15 17.11
N ALA A 48 -13.41 -18.11 16.77
CA ALA A 48 -13.87 -17.04 15.89
C ALA A 48 -13.01 -17.00 14.62
N PRO A 49 -13.62 -16.88 13.43
CA PRO A 49 -12.86 -16.76 12.19
C PRO A 49 -12.01 -15.50 12.21
N HIS A 50 -10.70 -15.67 12.05
CA HIS A 50 -9.73 -14.59 12.00
C HIS A 50 -9.87 -13.86 10.67
N ASN A 51 -10.43 -12.65 10.68
CA ASN A 51 -10.82 -11.90 9.48
C ASN A 51 -9.78 -10.87 9.00
N GLY A 52 -8.49 -11.11 9.26
CA GLY A 52 -7.43 -10.16 8.92
C GLY A 52 -6.04 -10.77 8.75
N MET A 53 -5.12 -9.93 8.27
CA MET A 53 -3.71 -10.24 8.16
C MET A 53 -3.03 -10.08 9.52
N GLY A 54 -2.70 -11.19 10.16
CA GLY A 54 -1.87 -11.21 11.36
C GLY A 54 -0.38 -10.93 11.09
N PRO A 55 0.44 -10.82 12.15
CA PRO A 55 1.87 -10.50 12.07
C PRO A 55 2.66 -11.42 11.12
N ALA A 56 2.44 -12.73 11.18
CA ALA A 56 3.19 -13.70 10.36
C ALA A 56 2.98 -13.49 8.86
N LEU A 57 1.74 -13.26 8.43
CA LEU A 57 1.44 -12.98 7.02
C LEU A 57 1.99 -11.62 6.60
N SER A 58 1.87 -10.60 7.45
CA SER A 58 2.51 -9.28 7.22
C SER A 58 4.02 -9.42 7.00
N MET A 59 4.73 -10.13 7.87
CA MET A 59 6.18 -10.36 7.74
C MET A 59 6.51 -11.16 6.47
N THR A 60 5.68 -12.12 6.09
CA THR A 60 5.85 -12.90 4.85
C THR A 60 5.75 -11.99 3.62
N LEU A 61 4.76 -11.09 3.57
CA LEU A 61 4.64 -10.14 2.47
C LEU A 61 5.78 -9.12 2.45
N ALA A 62 6.31 -8.73 3.62
CA ALA A 62 7.50 -7.88 3.67
C ALA A 62 8.73 -8.60 3.11
N ALA A 63 8.96 -9.86 3.51
CA ALA A 63 10.03 -10.69 2.97
C ALA A 63 9.90 -10.86 1.45
N LEU A 64 8.69 -11.06 0.95
CA LEU A 64 8.41 -11.15 -0.49
C LEU A 64 8.75 -9.84 -1.23
N ALA A 65 8.44 -8.68 -0.64
CA ALA A 65 8.81 -7.38 -1.22
C ALA A 65 10.34 -7.17 -1.24
N PHE A 66 11.05 -7.53 -0.18
CA PHE A 66 12.52 -7.45 -0.14
C PHE A 66 13.19 -8.40 -1.13
N LEU A 67 12.70 -9.65 -1.22
CA LEU A 67 13.13 -10.60 -2.25
C LEU A 67 12.91 -10.02 -3.64
N GLY A 68 11.74 -9.42 -3.87
CA GLY A 68 11.41 -8.77 -5.13
C GLY A 68 12.37 -7.64 -5.50
N LEU A 69 12.69 -6.74 -4.56
CA LEU A 69 13.71 -5.71 -4.75
C LEU A 69 15.09 -6.31 -5.06
N ALA A 70 15.52 -7.34 -4.31
CA ALA A 70 16.81 -7.99 -4.52
C ALA A 70 16.93 -8.58 -5.93
N LEU A 71 15.87 -9.23 -6.43
CA LEU A 71 15.81 -9.77 -7.80
C LEU A 71 15.85 -8.67 -8.86
N VAL A 72 15.16 -7.55 -8.65
CA VAL A 72 15.18 -6.39 -9.56
C VAL A 72 16.57 -5.74 -9.60
N LEU A 73 17.23 -5.58 -8.45
CA LEU A 73 18.60 -5.05 -8.37
C LEU A 73 19.61 -6.00 -9.04
N ALA A 74 19.48 -7.31 -8.81
CA ALA A 74 20.32 -8.31 -9.47
C ALA A 74 20.14 -8.29 -10.99
N ALA A 75 18.90 -8.12 -11.47
CA ALA A 75 18.61 -7.98 -12.90
C ALA A 75 19.24 -6.70 -13.49
N ALA A 76 19.11 -5.56 -12.79
CA ALA A 76 19.70 -4.29 -13.21
C ALA A 76 21.24 -4.37 -13.26
N TRP A 77 21.87 -4.95 -12.23
CA TRP A 77 23.31 -5.16 -12.20
C TRP A 77 23.80 -6.04 -13.35
N ARG A 78 23.11 -7.16 -13.64
CA ARG A 78 23.45 -8.04 -14.77
C ARG A 78 23.26 -7.38 -16.13
N ALA A 79 22.24 -6.55 -16.28
CA ALA A 79 21.99 -5.77 -17.49
C ALA A 79 23.00 -4.64 -17.68
N GLY A 80 23.69 -4.22 -16.60
CA GLY A 80 24.53 -3.02 -16.61
C GLY A 80 23.71 -1.73 -16.54
N ASP A 81 22.47 -1.82 -16.06
CA ASP A 81 21.60 -0.66 -15.88
C ASP A 81 22.10 0.17 -14.70
N ARG A 82 22.24 1.48 -14.91
CA ARG A 82 22.57 2.41 -13.83
C ARG A 82 21.37 2.61 -12.92
N VAL A 83 21.50 2.29 -11.64
CA VAL A 83 20.54 2.66 -10.60
C VAL A 83 20.87 4.09 -10.14
N HIS A 84 19.87 4.98 -10.12
CA HIS A 84 20.09 6.36 -9.70
C HIS A 84 20.42 6.40 -8.20
N GLY A 85 21.62 6.88 -7.85
CA GLY A 85 22.07 6.95 -6.45
C GLY A 85 21.12 7.76 -5.55
N LEU A 86 20.48 8.80 -6.09
CA LEU A 86 19.47 9.57 -5.36
C LEU A 86 18.30 8.70 -4.87
N LEU A 87 17.85 7.71 -5.65
CA LEU A 87 16.78 6.80 -5.23
C LEU A 87 17.21 5.95 -4.03
N LEU A 88 18.48 5.52 -4.02
CA LEU A 88 19.04 4.76 -2.90
C LEU A 88 19.19 5.63 -1.65
N VAL A 89 19.60 6.90 -1.81
CA VAL A 89 19.68 7.86 -0.71
C VAL A 89 18.30 8.13 -0.12
N LEU A 90 17.29 8.39 -0.95
CA LEU A 90 15.91 8.61 -0.49
C LEU A 90 15.34 7.38 0.22
N ALA A 91 15.58 6.18 -0.32
CA ALA A 91 15.19 4.94 0.34
C ALA A 91 15.89 4.79 1.71
N GLY A 92 17.20 5.03 1.76
CA GLY A 92 17.99 4.97 3.00
C GLY A 92 17.51 5.97 4.05
N LEU A 93 17.23 7.22 3.67
CA LEU A 93 16.68 8.24 4.56
C LEU A 93 15.33 7.84 5.15
N GLY A 94 14.45 7.21 4.35
CA GLY A 94 13.18 6.68 4.84
C GLY A 94 13.33 5.54 5.85
N LEU A 95 14.41 4.76 5.78
CA LEU A 95 14.69 3.67 6.72
C LEU A 95 15.18 4.15 8.09
N VAL A 96 15.74 5.37 8.19
CA VAL A 96 16.26 5.92 9.46
C VAL A 96 15.17 6.04 10.55
N PRO A 97 14.04 6.73 10.33
CA PRO A 97 12.99 6.82 11.35
C PRO A 97 12.36 5.45 11.64
N ILE A 98 12.30 4.56 10.64
CA ILE A 98 11.80 3.20 10.82
C ILE A 98 12.70 2.41 11.78
N ALA A 99 14.02 2.45 11.56
CA ALA A 99 15.00 1.80 12.43
C ALA A 99 14.96 2.39 13.85
N TRP A 100 14.87 3.72 13.96
CA TRP A 100 14.78 4.42 15.23
C TRP A 100 13.54 3.98 16.03
N HIS A 101 12.33 4.11 15.48
CA HIS A 101 11.10 3.80 16.21
C HIS A 101 10.85 2.29 16.37
N GLY A 102 11.40 1.45 15.48
CA GLY A 102 11.22 0.01 15.55
C GLY A 102 12.18 -0.69 16.53
N TRP A 103 13.45 -0.24 16.61
CA TRP A 103 14.49 -1.01 17.30
C TRP A 103 15.40 -0.22 18.26
N LEU A 104 15.62 1.08 18.02
CA LEU A 104 16.70 1.81 18.71
C LEU A 104 16.21 2.83 19.73
N GLY A 105 15.02 3.39 19.53
CA GLY A 105 14.50 4.50 20.30
C GLY A 105 13.77 4.08 21.58
N PRO A 106 13.41 5.04 22.45
CA PRO A 106 12.73 4.77 23.73
C PRO A 106 11.36 4.11 23.58
N THR A 107 10.72 4.29 22.42
CA THR A 107 9.42 3.70 22.09
C THR A 107 9.55 2.38 21.33
N ALA A 108 10.76 1.83 21.17
CA ALA A 108 10.96 0.60 20.41
C ALA A 108 10.20 -0.57 21.04
N SER A 109 9.49 -1.33 20.21
CA SER A 109 8.71 -2.49 20.60
C SER A 109 8.63 -3.47 19.44
N VAL A 110 8.31 -4.74 19.73
CA VAL A 110 8.10 -5.76 18.67
C VAL A 110 6.97 -5.34 17.71
N GLU A 111 5.96 -4.67 18.24
CA GLU A 111 4.85 -4.12 17.44
C GLU A 111 5.33 -3.00 16.51
N ASN A 112 6.09 -2.04 17.04
CA ASN A 112 6.67 -0.96 16.24
C ASN A 112 7.67 -1.47 15.20
N ALA A 113 8.43 -2.53 15.52
CA ALA A 113 9.30 -3.21 14.57
C ALA A 113 8.50 -3.87 13.43
N ASN A 114 7.39 -4.55 13.73
CA ASN A 114 6.52 -5.15 12.71
C ASN A 114 5.90 -4.07 11.82
N ILE A 115 5.31 -3.03 12.41
CA ILE A 115 4.79 -1.88 11.65
C ILE A 115 5.92 -1.30 10.79
N GLY A 116 7.08 -0.98 11.37
CA GLY A 116 8.24 -0.47 10.66
C GLY A 116 8.67 -1.33 9.48
N LEU A 117 8.63 -2.65 9.62
CA LEU A 117 8.95 -3.59 8.53
C LEU A 117 7.98 -3.45 7.36
N THR A 118 6.70 -3.18 7.60
CA THR A 118 5.72 -2.93 6.54
C THR A 118 6.04 -1.65 5.75
N TRP A 119 6.51 -0.60 6.43
CA TRP A 119 6.94 0.65 5.80
C TRP A 119 8.22 0.46 5.01
N ALA A 120 9.20 -0.28 5.57
CA ALA A 120 10.43 -0.62 4.87
C ALA A 120 10.16 -1.46 3.61
N ALA A 121 9.22 -2.40 3.67
CA ALA A 121 8.77 -3.17 2.52
C ALA A 121 8.09 -2.29 1.45
N ALA A 122 7.32 -1.28 1.85
CA ALA A 122 6.72 -0.32 0.91
C ALA A 122 7.80 0.51 0.19
N ILE A 123 8.83 0.98 0.92
CA ILE A 123 10.00 1.65 0.33
C ILE A 123 10.71 0.72 -0.65
N ALA A 124 10.93 -0.54 -0.28
CA ALA A 124 11.56 -1.53 -1.13
C ALA A 124 10.75 -1.78 -2.42
N GLY A 125 9.42 -1.88 -2.31
CA GLY A 125 8.53 -2.03 -3.44
C GLY A 125 8.54 -0.83 -4.38
N ALA A 126 8.52 0.39 -3.83
CA ALA A 126 8.62 1.62 -4.61
C ALA A 126 9.95 1.71 -5.38
N LEU A 127 11.06 1.41 -4.70
CA LEU A 127 12.39 1.38 -5.32
C LEU A 127 12.47 0.34 -6.44
N ALA A 128 11.95 -0.88 -6.21
CA ALA A 128 11.89 -1.93 -7.22
C ALA A 128 11.08 -1.50 -8.44
N ALA A 129 9.93 -0.85 -8.25
CA ALA A 129 9.11 -0.31 -9.33
C ALA A 129 9.87 0.78 -10.11
N CYS A 130 10.53 1.72 -9.43
CA CYS A 130 11.33 2.76 -10.09
C CYS A 130 12.46 2.20 -10.97
N ILE A 131 13.10 1.12 -10.52
CA ILE A 131 14.16 0.46 -11.29
C ILE A 131 13.56 -0.31 -12.47
N ALA A 132 12.49 -1.07 -12.26
CA ALA A 132 11.91 -1.95 -13.27
C ALA A 132 11.14 -1.20 -14.37
N CYS A 133 10.43 -0.11 -14.04
CA CYS A 133 9.55 0.64 -14.95
C CYS A 133 10.28 1.46 -16.03
N ARG A 134 11.61 1.38 -16.08
CA ARG A 134 12.40 1.87 -17.22
C ARG A 134 12.06 1.12 -18.51
N HIS A 135 11.58 -0.11 -18.39
CA HIS A 135 11.11 -0.92 -19.49
C HIS A 135 9.59 -0.84 -19.63
N THR A 136 9.12 -0.75 -20.88
CA THR A 136 7.70 -0.52 -21.18
C THR A 136 6.80 -1.63 -20.66
N ALA A 137 7.19 -2.91 -20.80
CA ALA A 137 6.35 -4.02 -20.37
C ALA A 137 6.13 -4.02 -18.84
N GLU A 138 7.20 -3.80 -18.08
CA GLU A 138 7.19 -3.71 -16.63
C GLU A 138 6.38 -2.49 -16.14
N ARG A 139 6.54 -1.34 -16.81
CA ARG A 139 5.73 -0.14 -16.53
C ARG A 139 4.25 -0.40 -16.77
N THR A 140 3.89 -1.00 -17.91
CA THR A 140 2.49 -1.36 -18.20
C THR A 140 1.94 -2.31 -17.14
N LEU A 141 2.71 -3.30 -16.71
CA LEU A 141 2.29 -4.24 -15.67
C LEU A 141 2.00 -3.53 -14.34
N VAL A 142 2.89 -2.65 -13.87
CA VAL A 142 2.67 -1.89 -12.63
C VAL A 142 1.43 -1.02 -12.74
N LEU A 143 1.28 -0.27 -13.83
CA LEU A 143 0.12 0.59 -14.06
C LEU A 143 -1.19 -0.21 -14.12
N ALA A 144 -1.17 -1.36 -14.80
CA ALA A 144 -2.32 -2.26 -14.87
C ALA A 144 -2.71 -2.82 -13.51
N CYS A 145 -1.74 -3.21 -12.68
CA CYS A 145 -2.00 -3.66 -11.31
C CYS A 145 -2.56 -2.52 -10.45
N CYS A 146 -1.97 -1.31 -10.50
CA CYS A 146 -2.46 -0.15 -9.77
C CYS A 146 -3.89 0.22 -10.17
N ALA A 147 -4.20 0.24 -11.46
CA ALA A 147 -5.56 0.48 -11.95
C ALA A 147 -6.52 -0.65 -11.58
N GLY A 148 -6.06 -1.90 -11.61
CA GLY A 148 -6.85 -3.08 -11.26
C GLY A 148 -7.31 -3.09 -9.80
N LEU A 149 -6.56 -2.47 -8.88
CA LEU A 149 -6.96 -2.31 -7.49
C LEU A 149 -8.19 -1.41 -7.31
N ALA A 150 -8.50 -0.55 -8.29
CA ALA A 150 -9.59 0.41 -8.18
C ALA A 150 -10.96 -0.26 -8.01
N GLY A 151 -11.23 -1.31 -8.78
CA GLY A 151 -12.52 -2.01 -8.78
C GLY A 151 -12.86 -2.62 -7.42
N PRO A 152 -12.03 -3.54 -6.89
CA PRO A 152 -12.28 -4.16 -5.59
C PRO A 152 -12.37 -3.13 -4.44
N LEU A 153 -11.53 -2.09 -4.45
CA LEU A 153 -11.58 -1.05 -3.42
C LEU A 153 -12.83 -0.18 -3.53
N ALA A 154 -13.29 0.15 -4.74
CA ALA A 154 -14.53 0.89 -4.95
C ALA A 154 -15.75 0.10 -4.48
N ILE A 155 -15.78 -1.21 -4.75
CA ILE A 155 -16.83 -2.10 -4.26
C ILE A 155 -16.83 -2.12 -2.72
N ARG A 156 -15.67 -2.31 -2.09
CA ARG A 156 -15.56 -2.30 -0.63
C ARG A 156 -15.98 -0.96 -0.03
N ALA A 157 -15.53 0.14 -0.62
CA ALA A 157 -15.89 1.49 -0.21
C ALA A 157 -17.41 1.74 -0.33
N ALA A 158 -18.05 1.24 -1.39
CA ALA A 158 -19.49 1.31 -1.55
C ALA A 158 -20.23 0.51 -0.47
N ILE A 159 -19.81 -0.73 -0.18
CA ILE A 159 -20.39 -1.54 0.90
C ILE A 159 -20.25 -0.82 2.25
N GLN A 160 -19.07 -0.27 2.53
CA GLN A 160 -18.79 0.46 3.75
C GLN A 160 -19.72 1.67 3.92
N VAL A 161 -19.86 2.50 2.88
CA VAL A 161 -20.63 3.75 2.95
C VAL A 161 -22.14 3.51 2.91
N TYR A 162 -22.62 2.60 2.05
CA TYR A 162 -24.05 2.43 1.81
C TYR A 162 -24.70 1.35 2.67
N SER A 163 -23.93 0.41 3.22
CA SER A 163 -24.46 -0.69 4.05
C SER A 163 -23.97 -0.60 5.50
N GLU A 164 -22.66 -0.62 5.71
CA GLU A 164 -22.10 -0.76 7.06
C GLU A 164 -22.25 0.52 7.88
N HIS A 165 -22.00 1.68 7.28
CA HIS A 165 -22.04 2.97 7.97
C HIS A 165 -23.45 3.33 8.49
N PRO A 166 -24.54 3.19 7.72
CA PRO A 166 -25.90 3.42 8.24
C PRO A 166 -26.24 2.51 9.42
N MET A 167 -25.84 1.25 9.37
CA MET A 167 -26.05 0.29 10.47
C MET A 167 -25.27 0.71 11.72
N LEU A 168 -24.01 1.06 11.57
CA LEU A 168 -23.16 1.52 12.68
C LEU A 168 -23.70 2.80 13.32
N VAL A 169 -24.17 3.76 12.51
CA VAL A 169 -24.78 5.01 13.01
C VAL A 169 -26.10 4.72 13.73
N ALA A 170 -26.92 3.79 13.23
CA ALA A 170 -28.16 3.40 13.87
C ALA A 170 -27.91 2.73 15.23
N ASP A 171 -26.96 1.79 15.28
CA ASP A 171 -26.57 1.10 16.52
C ASP A 171 -25.98 2.09 17.55
N PHE A 172 -25.08 2.98 17.11
CA PHE A 172 -24.56 4.03 17.98
C PHE A 172 -25.66 4.97 18.51
N LYS A 173 -26.66 5.31 17.69
CA LYS A 173 -27.79 6.14 18.15
C LYS A 173 -28.65 5.40 19.18
N ALA A 174 -28.86 4.09 19.01
CA ALA A 174 -29.60 3.27 19.94
C ALA A 174 -28.86 3.06 21.28
N ASN A 175 -27.53 2.94 21.23
CA ASN A 175 -26.69 2.52 22.36
C ASN A 175 -25.62 3.56 22.76
N ARG A 176 -25.87 4.84 22.50
CA ARG A 176 -24.88 5.93 22.58
C ARG A 176 -24.12 5.97 23.91
N GLU A 177 -24.84 5.90 25.02
CA GLU A 177 -24.25 6.02 26.35
C GLU A 177 -23.34 4.83 26.67
N ALA A 178 -23.78 3.61 26.36
CA ALA A 178 -22.98 2.40 26.53
C ALA A 178 -21.71 2.42 25.67
N PHE A 179 -21.81 2.87 24.42
CA PHE A 179 -20.66 2.95 23.51
C PHE A 179 -19.60 3.94 24.01
N LEU A 180 -20.03 5.12 24.46
CA LEU A 180 -19.12 6.15 24.98
C LEU A 180 -18.53 5.74 26.35
N ALA A 181 -19.34 5.13 27.22
CA ALA A 181 -18.89 4.62 28.50
C ALA A 181 -17.82 3.53 28.35
N ALA A 182 -17.95 2.65 27.35
CA ALA A 182 -16.95 1.63 27.04
C ALA A 182 -15.57 2.22 26.68
N HIS A 183 -15.53 3.45 26.17
CA HIS A 183 -14.31 4.19 25.86
C HIS A 183 -13.87 5.13 27.01
N GLY A 184 -14.57 5.10 28.16
CA GLY A 184 -14.32 5.99 29.28
C GLY A 184 -14.71 7.45 29.02
N TRP A 185 -15.61 7.70 28.07
CA TRP A 185 -16.02 9.06 27.68
C TRP A 185 -17.43 9.39 28.19
N SER A 186 -17.58 10.59 28.74
CA SER A 186 -18.91 11.18 28.94
C SER A 186 -19.49 11.68 27.61
N PRO A 187 -20.83 11.61 27.39
CA PRO A 187 -21.49 12.21 26.24
C PRO A 187 -21.14 13.69 25.98
N ASP A 188 -20.87 14.43 27.06
CA ASP A 188 -20.53 15.85 27.05
C ASP A 188 -19.01 16.12 27.07
N SER A 189 -18.18 15.08 27.02
CA SER A 189 -16.75 15.26 26.86
C SER A 189 -16.41 15.74 25.43
N ALA A 190 -15.29 16.47 25.30
CA ALA A 190 -14.80 16.88 23.98
C ALA A 190 -14.54 15.67 23.06
N MET A 191 -14.03 14.57 23.63
CA MET A 191 -13.78 13.32 22.92
C MET A 191 -15.07 12.66 22.42
N GLY A 192 -16.08 12.54 23.29
CA GLY A 192 -17.38 11.97 22.91
C GLY A 192 -18.08 12.76 21.80
N ARG A 193 -18.05 14.11 21.87
CA ARG A 193 -18.60 14.96 20.81
C ARG A 193 -17.83 14.85 19.48
N SER A 194 -16.49 14.81 19.55
CA SER A 194 -15.64 14.65 18.35
C SER A 194 -15.88 13.31 17.68
N PHE A 195 -15.94 12.23 18.46
CA PHE A 195 -16.24 10.89 17.98
C PHE A 195 -17.63 10.83 17.33
N ALA A 196 -18.68 11.31 18.01
CA ALA A 196 -20.04 11.29 17.47
C ALA A 196 -20.14 12.07 16.14
N ARG A 197 -19.43 13.20 16.02
CA ARG A 197 -19.37 13.98 14.78
C ARG A 197 -18.69 13.21 13.66
N ARG A 198 -17.52 12.62 13.91
CA ARG A 198 -16.80 11.80 12.91
C ARG A 198 -17.60 10.57 12.51
N LEU A 199 -18.25 9.92 13.47
CA LEU A 199 -19.07 8.74 13.20
C LEU A 199 -20.28 9.06 12.31
N SER A 200 -20.80 10.29 12.36
CA SER A 200 -21.90 10.71 11.47
C SER A 200 -21.47 11.05 10.05
N GLN A 201 -20.16 11.09 9.77
CA GLN A 201 -19.63 11.39 8.45
C GLN A 201 -19.39 10.08 7.68
N PRO A 202 -20.04 9.88 6.52
CA PRO A 202 -19.81 8.69 5.70
C PRO A 202 -18.48 8.81 4.96
N ASP A 203 -17.41 8.36 5.58
CA ASP A 203 -16.07 8.33 4.99
C ASP A 203 -15.78 7.00 4.28
N ALA A 204 -15.49 7.08 2.98
CA ALA A 204 -15.13 5.94 2.15
C ALA A 204 -13.64 5.60 2.35
N SER A 205 -13.31 4.84 3.39
CA SER A 205 -11.92 4.52 3.77
C SER A 205 -11.47 3.10 3.36
N ALA A 206 -12.42 2.30 2.86
CA ALA A 206 -12.31 0.88 2.56
C ALA A 206 -11.86 0.04 3.77
N TRP A 207 -10.60 -0.40 3.80
CA TRP A 207 -10.07 -1.30 4.83
C TRP A 207 -9.26 -0.58 5.93
N PHE A 208 -9.02 0.73 5.82
CA PHE A 208 -8.11 1.46 6.69
C PHE A 208 -8.73 2.74 7.27
N ALA A 209 -8.59 2.96 8.58
CA ALA A 209 -9.24 4.06 9.30
C ALA A 209 -8.42 5.37 9.38
N MET A 210 -7.11 5.36 9.12
CA MET A 210 -6.23 6.53 9.31
C MET A 210 -5.57 7.09 8.03
N SER A 211 -5.38 6.26 7.01
CA SER A 211 -4.86 6.65 5.70
C SER A 211 -5.83 6.11 4.67
N ASN A 212 -6.51 6.98 3.94
CA ASN A 212 -7.52 6.54 2.98
C ASN A 212 -6.82 5.88 1.77
N VAL A 213 -6.54 4.58 1.89
CA VAL A 213 -5.89 3.77 0.84
C VAL A 213 -6.73 3.80 -0.44
N TYR A 214 -8.06 3.81 -0.30
CA TYR A 214 -8.97 4.00 -1.43
C TYR A 214 -8.73 5.34 -2.13
N ALA A 215 -8.70 6.46 -1.40
CA ALA A 215 -8.44 7.77 -1.98
C ALA A 215 -7.05 7.85 -2.65
N SER A 216 -6.01 7.28 -2.05
CA SER A 216 -4.67 7.22 -2.64
C SER A 216 -4.66 6.44 -3.96
N VAL A 217 -5.35 5.29 -4.03
CA VAL A 217 -5.46 4.50 -5.25
C VAL A 217 -6.30 5.22 -6.31
N MET A 218 -7.41 5.85 -5.94
CA MET A 218 -8.22 6.66 -6.86
C MET A 218 -7.44 7.85 -7.42
N ALA A 219 -6.71 8.59 -6.57
CA ALA A 219 -5.83 9.67 -7.00
C ALA A 219 -4.77 9.16 -7.98
N GLY A 220 -4.17 7.99 -7.71
CA GLY A 220 -3.27 7.31 -8.64
C GLY A 220 -3.95 7.00 -9.98
N CYS A 221 -5.17 6.47 -9.97
CA CYS A 221 -5.92 6.17 -11.19
C CYS A 221 -6.24 7.43 -12.01
N VAL A 222 -6.58 8.54 -11.36
CA VAL A 222 -6.78 9.85 -12.02
C VAL A 222 -5.48 10.32 -12.68
N ALA A 223 -4.34 10.20 -11.99
CA ALA A 223 -3.04 10.56 -12.56
C ALA A 223 -2.68 9.68 -13.77
N ILE A 224 -2.95 8.37 -13.71
CA ILE A 224 -2.76 7.44 -14.83
C ILE A 224 -3.62 7.84 -16.02
N PHE A 225 -4.90 8.13 -15.79
CA PHE A 225 -5.84 8.56 -16.82
C PHE A 225 -5.39 9.88 -17.47
N ALA A 226 -5.05 10.88 -16.67
CA ALA A 226 -4.56 12.17 -17.16
C ALA A 226 -3.30 12.02 -18.02
N ALA A 227 -2.34 11.20 -17.58
CA ALA A 227 -1.12 10.90 -18.34
C ALA A 227 -1.42 10.19 -19.67
N ALA A 228 -2.37 9.26 -19.69
CA ALA A 228 -2.80 8.56 -20.90
C ALA A 228 -3.50 9.52 -21.89
N CYS A 229 -4.39 10.39 -21.41
CA CYS A 229 -5.02 11.43 -22.22
C CYS A 229 -3.98 12.37 -22.84
N PHE A 230 -3.03 12.86 -22.04
CA PHE A 230 -1.95 13.72 -22.53
C PHE A 230 -1.10 13.02 -23.60
N ALA A 231 -0.74 11.75 -23.38
CA ALA A 231 0.01 10.96 -24.35
C ALA A 231 -0.78 10.77 -25.67
N ALA A 232 -2.08 10.50 -25.59
CA ALA A 232 -2.95 10.34 -26.75
C ALA A 232 -3.11 11.63 -27.56
N VAL A 233 -3.32 12.77 -26.89
CA VAL A 233 -3.37 14.10 -27.53
C VAL A 233 -2.05 14.39 -28.25
N ARG A 234 -0.91 14.18 -27.57
CA ARG A 234 0.41 14.43 -28.16
C ARG A 234 0.67 13.54 -29.38
N ALA A 235 0.30 12.26 -29.31
CA ALA A 235 0.43 11.33 -30.42
C ALA A 235 -0.43 11.75 -31.62
N ARG A 236 -1.66 12.23 -31.37
CA ARG A 236 -2.54 12.74 -32.41
C ARG A 236 -1.98 14.00 -33.08
N LEU A 237 -1.48 14.96 -32.30
CA LEU A 237 -0.86 16.17 -32.83
C LEU A 237 0.34 15.85 -33.74
N TRP A 238 1.20 14.92 -33.32
CA TRP A 238 2.31 14.44 -34.15
C TRP A 238 1.85 13.77 -35.45
N ALA A 239 0.80 12.94 -35.41
CA ALA A 239 0.28 12.28 -36.60
C ALA A 239 -0.32 13.25 -37.63
N THR A 240 -0.87 14.38 -37.17
CA THR A 240 -1.53 15.36 -38.04
C THR A 240 -0.59 16.42 -38.65
N GLY A 241 0.72 16.39 -38.37
CA GLY A 241 1.68 17.37 -38.92
C GLY A 241 1.48 18.82 -38.47
N SER A 242 0.51 19.08 -37.59
CA SER A 242 0.24 20.39 -37.00
C SER A 242 1.29 20.70 -35.93
N ARG A 243 2.44 21.24 -36.33
CA ARG A 243 3.40 21.86 -35.41
C ARG A 243 3.58 23.34 -35.74
N ASN A 244 2.99 24.19 -34.91
CA ASN A 244 3.56 25.49 -34.57
C ASN A 244 4.01 25.35 -33.10
N ASP A 245 5.28 24.98 -32.90
CA ASP A 245 6.11 25.28 -31.73
C ASP A 245 5.57 24.92 -30.33
N LEU A 246 5.91 23.70 -29.86
CA LEU A 246 6.06 23.31 -28.46
C LEU A 246 7.32 22.46 -28.29
#